data_AF-E0S5G2-F1
#
_entry.id   AF-E0S5G2-F1
#
_cell.length_a   1.000
_cell.length_b   1.000
_cell.length_c   1.000
_cell.angle_alpha   90.00
_cell.angle_beta   90.00
_cell.angle_gamma   90.00
#
_symmetry.space_group_name_H-M   'P 1'
#
loop_
_entity.id
_entity.type
_entity.pdbx_description
1 polymer ?
#
loop_
_entity_poly.entity_id
_entity_poly.type
_entity_poly.pdbx_seq_one_letter_code
_entity_poly.pdbx_strand_id
1 'polypeptide(L)'
;MEREAFTESDEENIQVILNPYPLATENALNGIDASSDPEERNKFVQDLSIILSNYAAVLNPKVQEKFPALVRLLKSKDIYNSSALMLSDACRHIVGIQNAFKALGVFENLDFTPDHYKASVSLVYSLCMENKTNTTYFIEKYYNEERDKDNPLLQSIRNQSF
;
A
#
# COMPACT_ATOMS: atom_id res chain seq x y z
N MET A 1 3.40 -48.37 10.52
CA MET A 1 4.17 -47.14 10.26
C MET A 1 3.51 -46.08 11.10
N GLU A 2 4.03 -45.86 12.31
CA GLU A 2 3.55 -44.75 13.16
C GLU A 2 4.00 -43.45 12.49
N ARG A 3 3.08 -42.51 12.25
CA ARG A 3 3.44 -41.18 11.79
C ARG A 3 4.19 -40.50 12.94
N GLU A 4 5.43 -40.11 12.70
CA GLU A 4 6.12 -39.18 13.60
C GLU A 4 5.24 -37.93 13.78
N ALA A 5 5.03 -37.53 15.03
CA ALA A 5 4.29 -36.32 15.33
C ALA A 5 5.07 -35.12 14.80
N PHE A 6 4.39 -34.21 14.10
CA PHE A 6 5.01 -32.98 13.63
C PHE A 6 5.59 -32.20 14.80
N THR A 7 6.80 -31.67 14.64
CA THR A 7 7.38 -30.74 15.60
C THR A 7 6.79 -29.33 15.39
N GLU A 8 6.87 -28.46 16.40
CA GLU A 8 6.47 -27.05 16.25
C GLU A 8 7.20 -26.37 15.07
N SER A 9 8.48 -26.72 14.87
CA SER A 9 9.27 -26.26 13.71
C SER A 9 8.70 -26.75 12.38
N ASP A 10 8.15 -27.96 12.32
CA ASP A 10 7.55 -28.47 11.09
C ASP A 10 6.21 -27.78 10.80
N GLU A 11 5.41 -27.50 11.84
CA GLU A 11 4.15 -26.78 11.70
C GLU A 11 4.38 -25.34 11.23
N GLU A 12 5.38 -24.64 11.77
CA GLU A 12 5.79 -23.31 11.31
C GLU A 12 6.26 -23.32 9.85
N ASN A 13 7.11 -24.28 9.48
CA ASN A 13 7.60 -24.41 8.10
C ASN A 13 6.48 -24.73 7.12
N ILE A 14 5.53 -25.60 7.50
CA ILE A 14 4.35 -25.91 6.68
C ILE A 14 3.47 -24.67 6.53
N GLN A 15 3.27 -23.87 7.58
CA GLN A 15 2.51 -22.62 7.47
C GLN A 15 3.18 -21.62 6.54
N VAL A 16 4.52 -21.51 6.56
CA VAL A 16 5.28 -20.64 5.64
C VAL A 16 5.11 -21.11 4.19
N ILE A 17 5.17 -22.41 3.94
CA ILE A 17 4.97 -22.98 2.59
C ILE A 17 3.54 -22.71 2.10
N LEU A 18 2.55 -22.86 2.97
CA LEU A 18 1.15 -22.71 2.61
C LEU A 18 0.69 -21.25 2.52
N ASN A 19 1.38 -20.31 3.20
CA ASN A 19 1.03 -18.90 3.22
C ASN A 19 2.29 -18.00 3.36
N PRO A 20 3.07 -17.82 2.28
CA PRO A 20 4.36 -17.13 2.35
C PRO A 20 4.25 -15.60 2.47
N TYR A 21 3.06 -15.03 2.21
CA TYR A 21 2.90 -13.57 2.10
C TYR A 21 3.30 -12.79 3.36
N PRO A 22 2.95 -13.20 4.59
CA PRO A 22 3.36 -12.46 5.80
C PRO A 22 4.88 -12.41 5.95
N LEU A 23 5.57 -13.55 5.75
CA LEU A 23 7.02 -13.64 5.86
C LEU A 23 7.72 -12.83 4.76
N ALA A 24 7.24 -12.93 3.52
CA ALA A 24 7.79 -12.16 2.40
C ALA A 24 7.63 -10.65 2.61
N THR A 25 6.47 -10.22 3.12
CA THR A 25 6.21 -8.81 3.47
C THR A 25 7.14 -8.33 4.57
N GLU A 26 7.32 -9.12 5.62
CA GLU A 26 8.20 -8.81 6.74
C GLU A 26 9.67 -8.74 6.31
N ASN A 27 10.14 -9.69 5.50
CA ASN A 27 11.51 -9.69 4.99
C ASN A 27 11.80 -8.46 4.13
N ALA A 28 10.88 -8.07 3.24
CA ALA A 28 11.06 -6.88 2.42
C ALA A 28 11.07 -5.60 3.27
N LEU A 29 10.20 -5.48 4.26
CA LEU A 29 10.21 -4.36 5.21
C LEU A 29 11.54 -4.29 5.99
N ASN A 30 12.02 -5.42 6.50
CA ASN A 30 13.31 -5.51 7.19
C ASN A 30 14.47 -5.10 6.26
N GLY A 31 14.42 -5.47 4.98
CA GLY A 31 15.39 -5.03 3.97
C GLY A 31 15.39 -3.51 3.77
N ILE A 32 14.20 -2.89 3.72
CA ILE A 32 14.07 -1.42 3.62
C ILE A 32 14.67 -0.71 4.82
N ASP A 33 14.44 -1.23 6.03
CA ASP A 33 14.92 -0.64 7.28
C ASP A 33 16.43 -0.86 7.49
N ALA A 34 16.98 -1.95 6.95
CA ALA A 34 18.40 -2.28 7.06
C ALA A 34 19.29 -1.52 6.07
N SER A 35 18.74 -1.06 4.94
CA SER A 35 19.50 -0.34 3.91
C SER A 35 19.34 1.17 4.02
N SER A 36 20.42 1.91 3.81
CA SER A 36 20.40 3.36 3.61
C SER A 36 20.45 3.76 2.13
N ASP A 37 20.67 2.82 1.21
CA ASP A 37 20.76 3.09 -0.22
C ASP A 37 19.37 3.22 -0.85
N PRO A 38 19.00 4.38 -1.42
CA PRO A 38 17.72 4.56 -2.10
C PRO A 38 17.42 3.51 -3.18
N GLU A 39 18.42 3.09 -3.95
CA GLU A 39 18.18 2.14 -5.05
C GLU A 39 17.81 0.76 -4.51
N GLU A 40 18.56 0.26 -3.53
CA GLU A 40 18.28 -0.99 -2.85
C GLU A 40 16.92 -0.96 -2.13
N ARG A 41 16.61 0.11 -1.40
CA ARG A 41 15.31 0.28 -0.73
C ARG A 41 14.16 0.27 -1.73
N ASN A 42 14.32 0.92 -2.89
CA ASN A 42 13.31 0.91 -3.95
C ASN A 42 13.06 -0.50 -4.51
N LYS A 43 14.08 -1.37 -4.59
CA LYS A 43 13.89 -2.77 -5.01
C LYS A 43 12.99 -3.53 -4.04
N PHE A 44 13.23 -3.39 -2.73
CA PHE A 44 12.36 -4.01 -1.73
C PHE A 44 10.92 -3.46 -1.76
N VAL A 45 10.74 -2.16 -2.05
CA VAL A 45 9.40 -1.59 -2.26
C VAL A 45 8.72 -2.17 -3.50
N GLN A 46 9.46 -2.45 -4.58
CA GLN A 46 8.93 -3.13 -5.76
C GLN A 46 8.50 -4.57 -5.44
N ASP A 47 9.30 -5.30 -4.64
CA ASP A 47 8.92 -6.64 -4.17
C ASP A 47 7.62 -6.61 -3.37
N LEU A 48 7.47 -5.64 -2.47
CA LEU A 48 6.22 -5.40 -1.74
C LEU A 48 5.05 -5.09 -2.70
N SER A 49 5.29 -4.34 -3.78
CA SER A 49 4.26 -4.03 -4.78
C SER A 49 3.75 -5.30 -5.46
N ILE A 50 4.66 -6.20 -5.83
CA ILE A 50 4.33 -7.50 -6.43
C ILE A 50 3.52 -8.34 -5.44
N ILE A 51 3.96 -8.43 -4.18
CA ILE A 51 3.26 -9.19 -3.14
C ILE A 51 1.84 -8.64 -2.92
N LEU A 52 1.72 -7.33 -2.72
CA LEU A 52 0.46 -6.67 -2.34
C LEU A 52 -0.53 -6.51 -3.50
N SER A 53 -0.06 -6.63 -4.75
CA SER A 53 -0.95 -6.75 -5.92
C SER A 53 -1.79 -8.03 -5.89
N ASN A 54 -1.40 -9.02 -5.09
CA ASN A 54 -2.17 -10.24 -4.90
C ASN A 54 -3.29 -10.04 -3.85
N TYR A 55 -4.53 -10.27 -4.28
CA TYR A 55 -5.72 -10.14 -3.43
C TYR A 55 -5.65 -10.98 -2.14
N ALA A 56 -5.12 -12.20 -2.22
CA ALA A 56 -4.98 -13.07 -1.04
C ALA A 56 -3.94 -12.55 -0.05
N ALA A 57 -2.89 -11.87 -0.54
CA ALA A 57 -1.87 -11.26 0.31
C ALA A 57 -2.43 -10.06 1.05
N VAL A 58 -3.05 -9.10 0.35
CA VAL A 58 -3.52 -7.86 0.97
C VAL A 58 -4.71 -8.06 1.93
N LEU A 59 -5.51 -9.11 1.73
CA LEU A 59 -6.56 -9.51 2.66
C LEU A 59 -6.08 -10.36 3.84
N ASN A 60 -4.82 -10.81 3.85
CA ASN A 60 -4.30 -11.63 4.93
C ASN A 60 -4.14 -10.78 6.21
N PRO A 61 -4.75 -11.17 7.34
CA PRO A 61 -4.67 -10.40 8.59
C PRO A 61 -3.23 -10.12 9.06
N LYS A 62 -2.32 -11.10 8.93
CA LYS A 62 -0.91 -10.92 9.32
C LYS A 62 -0.17 -9.94 8.41
N VAL A 63 -0.58 -9.79 7.15
CA VAL A 63 -0.06 -8.75 6.25
C VAL A 63 -0.66 -7.39 6.63
N GLN A 64 -1.96 -7.35 6.98
CA GLN A 64 -2.63 -6.11 7.40
C GLN A 64 -2.04 -5.52 8.68
N GLU A 65 -1.55 -6.34 9.61
CA GLU A 65 -0.78 -5.90 10.78
C GLU A 65 0.45 -5.06 10.40
N LYS A 66 0.98 -5.22 9.19
CA LYS A 66 2.14 -4.47 8.68
C LYS A 66 1.75 -3.19 7.95
N PHE A 67 0.47 -2.92 7.71
CA PHE A 67 0.00 -1.70 7.03
C PHE A 67 0.52 -0.39 7.64
N PRO A 68 0.60 -0.21 8.97
CA PRO A 68 1.19 0.99 9.54
C PRO A 68 2.64 1.21 9.08
N ALA A 69 3.44 0.14 8.95
CA ALA A 69 4.81 0.23 8.46
C ALA A 69 4.84 0.62 6.97
N LEU A 70 3.98 0.02 6.15
CA LEU A 70 3.86 0.35 4.72
C LEU A 70 3.46 1.82 4.50
N VAL A 71 2.49 2.34 5.26
CA VAL A 71 2.07 3.75 5.17
C VAL A 71 3.20 4.69 5.59
N ARG A 72 4.01 4.32 6.59
CA ARG A 72 5.16 5.13 7.02
C ARG A 72 6.23 5.30 5.95
N LEU A 73 6.31 4.42 4.95
CA LEU A 73 7.29 4.54 3.86
C LEU A 73 7.09 5.84 3.05
N LEU A 74 5.87 6.38 2.99
CA LEU A 74 5.55 7.68 2.39
C LEU A 74 6.28 8.87 3.06
N LYS A 75 6.89 8.68 4.23
CA LYS A 75 7.69 9.74 4.86
C LYS A 75 9.08 9.89 4.27
N SER A 76 9.57 8.89 3.54
CA SER A 76 10.91 8.86 2.95
C SER A 76 10.88 9.37 1.51
N LYS A 77 11.42 10.57 1.26
CA LYS A 77 11.40 11.21 -0.08
C LYS A 77 12.07 10.34 -1.16
N ASP A 78 13.16 9.67 -0.82
CA ASP A 78 13.95 8.86 -1.77
C ASP A 78 13.22 7.63 -2.32
N ILE A 79 12.19 7.15 -1.61
CA ILE A 79 11.39 5.99 -2.03
C ILE A 79 9.90 6.34 -2.18
N TYR A 80 9.53 7.61 -2.00
CA TYR A 80 8.13 8.06 -1.92
C TYR A 80 7.32 7.58 -3.12
N ASN A 81 7.83 7.81 -4.34
CA ASN A 81 7.11 7.49 -5.56
C ASN A 81 6.80 5.99 -5.65
N SER A 82 7.80 5.14 -5.37
CA SER A 82 7.63 3.68 -5.37
C SER A 82 6.67 3.24 -4.27
N SER A 83 6.74 3.83 -3.07
CA SER A 83 5.85 3.51 -1.96
C SER A 83 4.41 3.92 -2.24
N ALA A 84 4.18 5.07 -2.85
CA ALA A 84 2.84 5.53 -3.23
C ALA A 84 2.23 4.64 -4.32
N LEU A 85 3.02 4.20 -5.30
CA LEU A 85 2.57 3.25 -6.32
C LEU A 85 2.27 1.87 -5.71
N MET A 86 3.11 1.38 -4.80
CA MET A 86 2.88 0.13 -4.08
C MET A 86 1.58 0.17 -3.26
N LEU A 87 1.30 1.27 -2.55
CA LEU A 87 0.03 1.42 -1.82
C LEU A 87 -1.16 1.57 -2.78
N SER A 88 -0.95 2.19 -3.95
CA SER A 88 -1.98 2.31 -5.00
C SER A 88 -2.40 0.92 -5.48
N ASP A 89 -1.43 0.06 -5.77
CA ASP A 89 -1.68 -1.30 -6.25
C ASP A 89 -2.34 -2.16 -5.16
N ALA A 90 -1.97 -1.98 -3.89
CA ALA A 90 -2.51 -2.74 -2.78
C ALA A 90 -4.01 -2.46 -2.51
N CYS A 91 -4.49 -1.23 -2.72
CA CYS A 91 -5.86 -0.86 -2.30
C CYS A 91 -6.88 -0.72 -3.42
N ARG A 92 -6.47 -0.70 -4.69
CA ARG A 92 -7.38 -0.40 -5.80
C ARG A 92 -8.53 -1.42 -5.86
N HIS A 93 -9.77 -0.93 -5.93
CA HIS A 93 -11.02 -1.72 -5.95
C HIS A 93 -11.34 -2.51 -4.66
N ILE A 94 -10.62 -2.27 -3.55
CA ILE A 94 -10.84 -3.00 -2.29
C ILE A 94 -11.22 -2.02 -1.18
N VAL A 95 -12.51 -1.70 -1.07
CA VAL A 95 -13.04 -0.69 -0.12
C VAL A 95 -12.58 -0.90 1.33
N GLY A 96 -12.49 -2.15 1.79
CA GLY A 96 -11.97 -2.46 3.12
C GLY A 96 -10.52 -1.99 3.33
N ILE A 97 -9.66 -2.21 2.34
CA ILE A 97 -8.24 -1.81 2.38
C ILE A 97 -8.10 -0.30 2.20
N GLN A 98 -8.86 0.30 1.28
CA GLN A 98 -8.89 1.75 1.11
C GLN A 98 -9.26 2.47 2.41
N ASN A 99 -10.25 1.96 3.14
CA ASN A 99 -10.67 2.52 4.42
C ASN A 99 -9.64 2.26 5.53
N ALA A 100 -8.99 1.09 5.53
CA ALA A 100 -7.91 0.81 6.46
C ALA A 100 -6.74 1.78 6.28
N PHE A 101 -6.30 2.04 5.05
CA PHE A 101 -5.26 3.03 4.76
C PHE A 101 -5.68 4.46 5.15
N LYS A 102 -6.95 4.84 4.90
CA LYS A 102 -7.47 6.12 5.41
C LYS A 102 -7.38 6.21 6.92
N ALA A 103 -7.78 5.17 7.66
CA ALA A 103 -7.70 5.14 9.12
C ALA A 103 -6.27 5.25 9.65
N LEU A 104 -5.29 4.76 8.88
CA LEU A 104 -3.85 4.89 9.17
C LEU A 104 -3.25 6.24 8.77
N GLY A 105 -4.05 7.16 8.24
CA GLY A 105 -3.62 8.50 7.90
C GLY A 105 -2.84 8.60 6.59
N VAL A 106 -3.17 7.77 5.59
CA VAL A 106 -2.46 7.79 4.29
C VAL A 106 -2.56 9.16 3.59
N PHE A 107 -3.69 9.85 3.70
CA PHE A 107 -3.91 11.15 3.03
C PHE A 107 -3.01 12.26 3.61
N GLU A 108 -2.74 12.20 4.90
CA GLU A 108 -1.89 13.13 5.65
C GLU A 108 -0.41 13.02 5.25
N ASN A 109 -0.01 11.91 4.61
CA ASN A 109 1.36 11.68 4.14
C ASN A 109 1.52 11.94 2.63
N LEU A 110 0.49 12.42 1.93
CA LEU A 110 0.58 12.72 0.50
C LEU A 110 1.47 13.94 0.23
N ASP A 111 2.34 13.81 -0.78
CA ASP A 111 3.23 14.86 -1.24
C ASP A 111 2.83 15.33 -2.65
N PHE A 112 2.37 16.57 -2.74
CA PHE A 112 1.94 17.19 -3.99
C PHE A 112 2.99 18.12 -4.62
N THR A 113 4.26 18.02 -4.20
CA THR A 113 5.39 18.66 -4.90
C THR A 113 5.52 18.14 -6.33
N PRO A 114 6.14 18.90 -7.25
CA PRO A 114 6.26 18.50 -8.65
C PRO A 114 6.85 17.10 -8.88
N ASP A 115 7.83 16.69 -8.08
CA ASP A 115 8.54 15.41 -8.21
C ASP A 115 7.70 14.20 -7.77
N HIS A 116 6.70 14.44 -6.92
CA HIS A 116 5.90 13.40 -6.28
C HIS A 116 4.42 13.41 -6.71
N TYR A 117 3.98 14.48 -7.38
CA TYR A 117 2.60 14.72 -7.75
C TYR A 117 1.95 13.53 -8.48
N LYS A 118 2.63 12.96 -9.49
CA LYS A 118 2.08 11.83 -10.27
C LYS A 118 1.80 10.60 -9.41
N ALA A 119 2.71 10.25 -8.52
CA ALA A 119 2.56 9.09 -7.65
C ALA A 119 1.46 9.33 -6.60
N SER A 120 1.40 10.54 -6.03
CA SER A 120 0.35 10.96 -5.09
C SER A 120 -1.03 10.90 -5.73
N VAL A 121 -1.18 11.41 -6.95
CA VAL A 121 -2.45 11.34 -7.67
C VAL A 121 -2.84 9.89 -7.96
N SER A 122 -1.89 9.02 -8.34
CA SER A 122 -2.18 7.61 -8.55
C SER A 122 -2.72 6.94 -7.29
N LEU A 123 -2.10 7.23 -6.13
CA LEU A 123 -2.55 6.73 -4.85
C LEU A 123 -3.94 7.27 -4.46
N VAL A 124 -4.17 8.57 -4.62
CA VAL A 124 -5.48 9.19 -4.39
C VAL A 124 -6.55 8.51 -5.24
N TYR A 125 -6.29 8.34 -6.53
CA TYR A 125 -7.21 7.67 -7.44
C TYR A 125 -7.57 6.28 -6.92
N SER A 126 -6.58 5.45 -6.58
CA SER A 126 -6.82 4.09 -6.07
C SER A 126 -7.51 4.05 -4.71
N LEU A 127 -7.28 5.03 -3.82
CA LEU A 127 -7.95 5.16 -2.53
C LEU A 127 -9.42 5.59 -2.65
N CYS A 128 -9.75 6.35 -3.69
CA CYS A 128 -11.06 6.98 -3.87
C CYS A 128 -11.96 6.21 -4.84
N MET A 129 -11.39 5.45 -5.78
CA MET A 129 -12.14 4.72 -6.79
C MET A 129 -13.21 3.82 -6.16
N GLU A 130 -14.48 4.03 -6.55
CA GLU A 130 -15.65 3.29 -6.07
C GLU A 130 -15.88 3.42 -4.54
N ASN A 131 -15.26 4.43 -3.91
CA ASN A 131 -15.33 4.67 -2.48
C ASN A 131 -15.76 6.11 -2.20
N LYS A 132 -17.07 6.30 -2.06
CA LYS A 132 -17.71 7.60 -1.76
C LYS A 132 -17.10 8.24 -0.52
N THR A 133 -16.91 7.47 0.55
CA THR A 133 -16.40 7.96 1.85
C THR A 133 -14.98 8.51 1.76
N ASN A 134 -14.12 7.87 0.97
CA ASN A 134 -12.76 8.36 0.73
C ASN A 134 -12.76 9.53 -0.25
N THR A 135 -13.56 9.45 -1.32
CA THR A 135 -13.70 10.52 -2.31
C THR A 135 -14.15 11.83 -1.65
N THR A 136 -15.24 11.80 -0.89
CA THR A 136 -15.73 12.99 -0.16
C THR A 136 -14.66 13.56 0.77
N TYR A 137 -13.98 12.70 1.54
CA TYR A 137 -12.91 13.13 2.45
C TYR A 137 -11.74 13.82 1.72
N PHE A 138 -11.30 13.25 0.60
CA PHE A 138 -10.24 13.84 -0.21
C PHE A 138 -10.65 15.19 -0.79
N ILE A 139 -11.85 15.27 -1.38
CA ILE A 139 -12.34 16.50 -2.01
C ILE A 139 -12.50 17.63 -1.00
N GLU A 140 -13.01 17.34 0.20
CA GLU A 140 -13.24 18.37 1.22
C GLU A 140 -11.94 18.89 1.86
N LYS A 141 -10.91 18.04 1.98
CA LYS A 141 -9.71 18.38 2.78
C LYS A 141 -8.43 18.61 1.99
N TYR A 142 -8.25 17.95 0.84
CA TYR A 142 -6.95 17.84 0.17
C TYR A 142 -6.97 18.28 -1.30
N TYR A 143 -8.13 18.26 -1.94
CA TYR A 143 -8.26 18.71 -3.33
C TYR A 143 -7.96 20.20 -3.45
N ASN A 144 -7.21 20.57 -4.48
CA ASN A 144 -6.91 21.96 -4.80
C ASN A 144 -7.19 22.22 -6.28
N GLU A 145 -8.13 23.13 -6.58
CA GLU A 145 -8.59 23.36 -7.95
C GLU A 145 -7.48 23.89 -8.87
N GLU A 146 -6.61 24.78 -8.40
CA GLU A 146 -5.49 25.30 -9.20
C GLU A 146 -4.50 24.20 -9.60
N ARG A 147 -4.25 23.26 -8.68
CA ARG A 147 -3.34 22.13 -8.88
C ARG A 147 -3.96 21.00 -9.71
N ASP A 148 -5.23 20.67 -9.47
CA ASP A 148 -5.80 19.36 -9.81
C ASP A 148 -6.86 19.38 -10.92
N LYS A 149 -7.35 20.56 -11.32
CA LYS A 149 -8.45 20.68 -12.29
C LYS A 149 -8.19 19.98 -13.63
N ASP A 150 -6.94 19.97 -14.08
CA ASP A 150 -6.55 19.43 -15.38
C ASP A 150 -6.09 17.97 -15.31
N ASN A 151 -6.11 17.36 -14.11
CA ASN A 151 -5.67 15.97 -13.93
C ASN A 151 -6.80 14.97 -14.25
N PRO A 152 -6.67 14.09 -15.26
CA PRO A 152 -7.74 13.18 -15.67
C PRO A 152 -8.19 12.20 -14.57
N LEU A 153 -7.27 11.74 -13.72
CA LEU A 153 -7.58 10.80 -12.64
C LEU A 153 -8.36 11.48 -11.51
N LEU A 154 -8.05 12.75 -11.22
CA LEU A 154 -8.79 13.50 -10.21
C LEU A 154 -10.17 13.95 -10.73
N GLN A 155 -10.27 14.27 -12.02
CA GLN A 155 -11.58 14.54 -12.63
C GLN A 155 -12.46 13.28 -12.67
N SER A 156 -11.89 12.11 -12.94
CA SER A 156 -12.66 10.87 -12.97
C SER A 156 -13.27 10.55 -11.60
N ILE A 157 -12.55 10.71 -10.49
CA ILE A 157 -13.12 10.51 -9.14
C ILE A 157 -14.18 11.55 -8.76
N ARG A 158 -14.02 12.81 -9.20
CA ARG A 158 -15.03 13.87 -8.94
C ARG A 158 -16.34 13.61 -9.67
N ASN A 159 -16.26 13.00 -10.85
CA ASN A 159 -17.40 12.73 -11.70
C ASN A 159 -18.04 11.36 -11.41
N GLN A 160 -17.59 10.62 -10.38
CA GLN A 160 -18.23 9.38 -9.98
C GLN A 160 -19.63 9.68 -9.39
N SER A 161 -20.64 9.10 -10.01
CA SER A 161 -22.00 9.08 -9.47
C SER A 161 -22.09 8.01 -8.38
N PHE A 162 -22.34 8.42 -7.14
CA PHE A 162 -22.51 7.51 -5.98
C PHE A 162 -23.90 7.59 -5.36
#